data_AF-A0A7K9BMT0-F1
#
_entry.id   AF-A0A7K9BMT0-F1
#
_cell.length_a   1.000
_cell.length_b   1.000
_cell.length_c   1.000
_cell.angle_alpha   90.00
_cell.angle_beta   90.00
_cell.angle_gamma   90.00
#
_symmetry.space_group_name_H-M   'P 1'
#
loop_
_entity.id
_entity.type
_entity.pdbx_description
1 polymer ?
#
loop_
_entity_poly.entity_id
_entity_poly.type
_entity_poly.pdbx_seq_one_letter_code
_entity_poly.pdbx_strand_id
1 'polypeptide(L)'
;GCPGKEGVGGRKRNLALLKNKLYMGERRRTEPVVGSTVGAGDHSSLRRSQSDRTEYSQKLQEKMSPQLGSSNPATSLKENEEQVNRCMMAKRVKIIAELMQTEKDYISDLDLCIKEVIQPLRNKQIAGFDVDGLFSNIELVHQVSAKLLSLLEEATADVEPPMQIIG
;
A
#
# COMPACT_ATOMS: atom_id res chain seq x y z
N GLY A 1 -44.34 -10.02 -47.54
CA GLY A 1 -42.94 -10.42 -47.69
C GLY A 1 -42.06 -9.48 -46.88
N CYS A 2 -41.33 -10.03 -45.91
CA CYS A 2 -39.98 -9.56 -45.59
C CYS A 2 -39.04 -10.15 -46.67
N PRO A 3 -37.85 -9.58 -46.99
CA PRO A 3 -36.79 -9.31 -46.01
C PRO A 3 -35.89 -8.08 -46.27
N GLY A 4 -35.10 -7.71 -45.26
CA GLY A 4 -33.99 -6.76 -45.35
C GLY A 4 -33.09 -6.87 -44.13
N LYS A 5 -32.03 -7.67 -44.24
CA LYS A 5 -30.89 -7.79 -43.32
C LYS A 5 -29.93 -6.63 -43.56
N GLU A 6 -29.30 -6.10 -42.50
CA GLU A 6 -27.83 -6.06 -42.38
C GLU A 6 -27.43 -5.60 -40.97
N GLY A 7 -26.61 -6.44 -40.33
CA GLY A 7 -26.09 -6.22 -38.98
C GLY A 7 -24.68 -5.66 -39.05
N VAL A 8 -24.43 -4.59 -38.28
CA VAL A 8 -23.10 -4.03 -38.06
C VAL A 8 -22.61 -4.46 -36.69
N GLY A 9 -21.50 -5.20 -36.69
CA GLY A 9 -20.84 -5.70 -35.48
C GLY A 9 -20.19 -4.60 -34.65
N GLY A 10 -20.54 -4.57 -33.37
CA GLY A 10 -19.87 -3.80 -32.33
C GLY A 10 -18.99 -4.70 -31.46
N ARG A 11 -17.72 -4.29 -31.30
CA ARG A 11 -16.63 -5.06 -30.70
C ARG A 11 -16.84 -5.37 -29.21
N LYS A 12 -16.30 -6.54 -28.83
CA LYS A 12 -16.16 -7.07 -27.48
C LYS A 12 -15.71 -6.01 -26.47
N ARG A 13 -16.43 -5.90 -25.35
CA ARG A 13 -15.83 -5.52 -24.07
C ARG A 13 -16.18 -6.64 -23.09
N ASN A 14 -15.21 -7.52 -22.85
CA ASN A 14 -15.27 -8.45 -21.73
C ASN A 14 -15.22 -7.60 -20.46
N LEU A 15 -16.37 -7.35 -19.85
CA LEU A 15 -16.46 -6.71 -18.55
C LEU A 15 -16.02 -7.75 -17.52
N ALA A 16 -14.71 -7.85 -17.30
CA ALA A 16 -14.18 -8.57 -16.16
C ALA A 16 -14.61 -7.79 -14.91
N LEU A 17 -15.74 -8.21 -14.33
CA LEU A 17 -16.19 -7.76 -13.02
C LEU A 17 -15.06 -8.04 -12.03
N LEU A 18 -14.41 -6.98 -11.58
CA LEU A 18 -13.40 -6.99 -10.53
C LEU A 18 -14.07 -7.53 -9.26
N LYS A 19 -13.89 -8.82 -8.98
CA LYS A 19 -14.35 -9.45 -7.74
C LYS A 19 -13.46 -8.94 -6.61
N ASN A 20 -13.83 -7.83 -5.98
CA ASN A 20 -13.28 -7.45 -4.69
C ASN A 20 -13.72 -8.50 -3.66
N LYS A 21 -12.82 -9.45 -3.36
CA LYS A 21 -12.97 -10.40 -2.25
C LYS A 21 -12.71 -9.64 -0.94
N LEU A 22 -13.75 -9.04 -0.38
CA LEU A 22 -13.78 -8.61 1.01
C LEU A 22 -13.65 -9.87 1.89
N TYR A 23 -12.48 -10.12 2.45
CA TYR A 23 -12.31 -11.14 3.49
C TYR A 23 -12.81 -10.55 4.81
N MET A 24 -14.09 -10.73 5.10
CA MET A 24 -14.60 -10.59 6.46
C MET A 24 -14.00 -11.73 7.28
N GLY A 25 -13.11 -11.39 8.22
CA GLY A 25 -12.44 -12.35 9.07
C GLY A 25 -13.44 -13.21 9.84
N GLU A 26 -13.44 -14.52 9.57
CA GLU A 26 -14.12 -15.50 10.41
C GLU A 26 -13.49 -15.46 11.82
N ARG A 27 -14.23 -14.90 12.78
CA ARG A 27 -13.93 -15.13 14.19
C ARG A 27 -14.14 -16.61 14.46
N ARG A 28 -13.03 -17.34 14.65
CA ARG A 28 -13.08 -18.72 15.13
C ARG A 28 -13.84 -18.75 16.45
N ARG A 29 -15.03 -19.34 16.46
CA ARG A 29 -15.67 -19.78 17.70
C ARG A 29 -14.93 -21.01 18.19
N THR A 30 -14.17 -20.86 19.27
CA THR A 30 -13.67 -22.00 20.04
C THR A 30 -14.71 -22.36 21.10
N GLU A 31 -15.55 -23.33 20.80
CA GLU A 31 -16.32 -24.06 21.81
C GLU A 31 -15.41 -25.15 22.40
N PRO A 32 -15.29 -25.29 23.73
CA PRO A 32 -14.55 -26.38 24.35
C PRO A 32 -15.45 -27.63 24.43
N VAL A 33 -15.10 -28.69 23.70
CA VAL A 33 -15.71 -30.01 23.86
C VAL A 33 -14.73 -30.94 24.60
N VAL A 34 -15.10 -31.28 25.83
CA VAL A 34 -14.60 -32.43 26.58
C VAL A 34 -15.19 -33.71 25.98
N GLY A 35 -14.37 -34.73 25.76
CA GLY A 35 -14.86 -36.03 25.28
C GLY A 35 -13.78 -37.12 25.18
N SER A 36 -13.57 -37.78 26.32
CA SER A 36 -13.20 -39.18 26.58
C SER A 36 -12.38 -40.04 25.60
N THR A 37 -11.41 -40.71 26.23
CA THR A 37 -10.65 -41.90 25.83
C THR A 37 -11.50 -43.06 25.32
N VAL A 38 -10.99 -43.77 24.30
CA VAL A 38 -10.74 -45.24 24.19
C VAL A 38 -10.72 -45.61 22.70
N GLY A 39 -9.74 -46.38 22.26
CA GLY A 39 -9.82 -47.06 20.96
C GLY A 39 -8.48 -47.48 20.38
N ALA A 40 -8.15 -48.77 20.54
CA ALA A 40 -6.98 -49.45 20.00
C ALA A 40 -6.96 -49.50 18.47
N GLY A 41 -5.77 -49.60 17.86
CA GLY A 41 -5.66 -49.96 16.45
C GLY A 41 -4.37 -49.58 15.76
N ASP A 42 -3.46 -50.55 15.75
CA ASP A 42 -2.74 -51.02 14.57
C ASP A 42 -1.32 -50.52 14.23
N HIS A 43 -0.47 -51.52 13.99
CA HIS A 43 0.96 -51.43 13.75
C HIS A 43 1.25 -50.87 12.35
N SER A 44 1.74 -49.65 12.28
CA SER A 44 2.50 -49.20 11.10
C SER A 44 3.98 -49.54 11.30
N SER A 45 4.49 -50.42 10.46
CA SER A 45 5.92 -50.59 10.23
C SER A 45 6.50 -49.24 9.85
N LEU A 46 7.08 -48.54 10.83
CA LEU A 46 7.81 -47.31 10.62
C LEU A 46 9.05 -47.66 9.80
N ARG A 47 8.93 -47.53 8.47
CA ARG A 47 10.06 -47.38 7.57
C ARG A 47 10.88 -46.21 8.08
N ARG A 48 11.94 -46.51 8.84
CA ARG A 48 12.99 -45.55 9.20
C ARG A 48 13.60 -45.06 7.89
N SER A 49 13.09 -43.94 7.39
CA SER A 49 13.73 -43.13 6.38
C SER A 49 15.09 -42.72 6.94
N GLN A 50 16.16 -43.41 6.52
CA GLN A 50 17.54 -43.13 6.93
C GLN A 50 18.16 -41.94 6.18
N SER A 51 17.34 -41.05 5.61
CA SER A 51 17.83 -40.00 4.71
C SER A 51 18.48 -38.82 5.42
N ASP A 52 18.24 -38.63 6.73
CA ASP A 52 18.69 -37.41 7.43
C ASP A 52 20.12 -37.48 7.98
N ARG A 53 20.68 -38.69 8.12
CA ARG A 53 21.97 -38.86 8.81
C ARG A 53 23.14 -38.29 7.99
N THR A 54 23.07 -38.38 6.66
CA THR A 54 24.11 -37.91 5.75
C THR A 54 23.96 -36.44 5.39
N GLU A 55 22.73 -35.95 5.23
CA GLU A 55 22.51 -34.52 4.96
C GLU A 55 22.91 -33.68 6.17
N TYR A 56 22.53 -34.09 7.38
CA TYR A 56 22.92 -33.36 8.58
C TYR A 56 24.43 -33.39 8.81
N SER A 57 25.09 -34.54 8.61
CA SER A 57 26.55 -34.63 8.77
C SER A 57 27.31 -33.83 7.72
N GLN A 58 26.84 -33.83 6.47
CA GLN A 58 27.42 -33.04 5.39
C GLN A 58 27.24 -31.54 5.64
N LYS A 59 26.05 -31.11 6.06
CA LYS A 59 25.78 -29.72 6.45
C LYS A 59 26.62 -29.29 7.65
N LEU A 60 26.81 -30.19 8.62
CA LEU A 60 27.63 -29.96 9.81
C LEU A 60 29.12 -29.87 9.45
N GLN A 61 29.58 -30.65 8.48
CA GLN A 61 30.95 -30.59 7.98
C GLN A 61 31.19 -29.32 7.15
N GLU A 62 30.22 -28.92 6.32
CA GLU A 62 30.26 -27.68 5.53
C GLU A 62 30.36 -26.43 6.40
N LYS A 63 29.65 -26.38 7.53
CA LYS A 63 29.72 -25.24 8.47
C LYS A 63 30.96 -25.24 9.37
N MET A 64 31.71 -26.34 9.45
CA MET A 64 32.92 -26.47 10.28
C MET A 64 34.21 -26.47 9.45
N SER A 65 34.13 -26.61 8.13
CA SER A 65 35.26 -26.42 7.23
C SER A 65 35.71 -24.96 7.25
N PRO A 66 36.97 -24.66 7.61
CA PRO A 66 37.50 -23.30 7.52
C PRO A 66 37.59 -22.93 6.05
N GLN A 67 36.64 -22.11 5.59
CA GLN A 67 36.62 -21.56 4.24
C GLN A 67 37.86 -20.67 4.06
N LEU A 68 38.90 -21.20 3.42
CA LEU A 68 40.02 -20.43 2.90
C LEU A 68 39.53 -19.71 1.63
N GLY A 69 38.73 -18.68 1.86
CA GLY A 69 38.09 -17.88 0.84
C GLY A 69 37.54 -16.65 1.53
N SER A 70 38.35 -15.60 1.55
CA SER A 70 38.07 -14.30 2.15
C SER A 70 36.65 -13.80 1.83
N SER A 71 35.73 -13.93 2.78
CA SER A 71 34.57 -13.07 2.92
C SER A 71 34.29 -12.94 4.41
N ASN A 72 34.58 -11.76 4.95
CA ASN A 72 34.33 -11.46 6.35
C ASN A 72 32.81 -11.55 6.62
N PRO A 73 32.34 -12.22 7.69
CA PRO A 73 30.93 -12.15 8.10
C PRO A 73 30.51 -10.72 8.53
N ALA A 74 31.49 -9.83 8.74
CA ALA A 74 31.27 -8.40 8.99
C ALA A 74 30.85 -7.63 7.71
N THR A 75 31.19 -8.11 6.52
CA THR A 75 30.82 -7.46 5.25
C THR A 75 29.36 -7.75 4.85
N SER A 76 28.86 -8.98 5.07
CA SER A 76 27.48 -9.33 4.73
C SER A 76 26.42 -8.66 5.61
N LEU A 77 26.73 -8.42 6.89
CA LEU A 77 25.85 -7.65 7.80
C LEU A 77 25.79 -6.16 7.43
N LYS A 78 26.93 -5.55 7.10
CA LYS A 78 27.00 -4.16 6.63
C LYS A 78 26.27 -3.95 5.31
N GLU A 79 26.45 -4.85 4.35
CA GLU A 79 25.74 -4.79 3.06
C GLU A 79 24.22 -4.89 3.24
N ASN A 80 23.76 -5.70 4.20
CA ASN A 80 22.35 -5.81 4.57
C ASN A 80 21.82 -4.52 5.22
N GLU A 81 22.58 -3.90 6.13
CA GLU A 81 22.21 -2.62 6.75
C GLU A 81 22.15 -1.47 5.74
N GLU A 82 23.13 -1.37 4.85
CA GLU A 82 23.15 -0.37 3.78
C GLU A 82 22.00 -0.56 2.79
N GLN A 83 21.68 -1.82 2.44
CA GLN A 83 20.53 -2.13 1.59
C GLN A 83 19.20 -1.74 2.24
N VAL A 84 19.04 -2.02 3.54
CA VAL A 84 17.86 -1.60 4.31
C VAL A 84 17.77 -0.08 4.36
N ASN A 85 18.88 0.62 4.60
CA ASN A 85 18.93 2.08 4.60
C ASN A 85 18.52 2.66 3.24
N ARG A 86 19.08 2.16 2.13
CA ARG A 86 18.69 2.55 0.77
C ARG A 86 17.18 2.38 0.52
N CYS A 87 16.62 1.24 0.95
CA CYS A 87 15.19 0.97 0.82
C CYS A 87 14.34 1.95 1.66
N MET A 88 14.76 2.28 2.89
CA MET A 88 14.07 3.28 3.72
C MET A 88 14.11 4.67 3.09
N MET A 89 15.26 5.08 2.55
CA MET A 89 15.38 6.37 1.87
C MET A 89 14.53 6.45 0.61
N ALA A 90 14.49 5.39 -0.21
CA ALA A 90 13.60 5.33 -1.36
C ALA A 90 12.10 5.42 -0.98
N LYS A 91 11.71 4.77 0.13
CA LYS A 91 10.35 4.91 0.68
C LYS A 91 10.07 6.34 1.13
N ARG A 92 11.03 6.98 1.80
CA ARG A 92 10.89 8.37 2.26
C ARG A 92 10.62 9.32 1.10
N VAL A 93 11.39 9.21 0.01
CA VAL A 93 11.18 9.99 -1.21
C VAL A 93 9.77 9.81 -1.74
N LYS A 94 9.30 8.56 -1.82
CA LYS A 94 7.95 8.26 -2.32
C LYS A 94 6.86 8.87 -1.45
N ILE A 95 6.99 8.77 -0.12
CA ILE A 95 6.01 9.32 0.83
C ILE A 95 5.94 10.85 0.70
N ILE A 96 7.08 11.52 0.60
CA ILE A 96 7.13 12.98 0.46
C ILE A 96 6.53 13.42 -0.87
N ALA A 97 6.87 12.73 -1.96
CA ALA A 97 6.26 12.99 -3.26
C ALA A 97 4.74 12.77 -3.25
N GLU A 98 4.25 11.72 -2.58
CA GLU A 98 2.83 11.48 -2.39
C GLU A 98 2.17 12.61 -1.60
N LEU A 99 2.74 13.00 -0.45
CA LEU A 99 2.23 14.08 0.39
C LEU A 99 2.05 15.38 -0.40
N MET A 100 3.04 15.75 -1.19
CA MET A 100 2.99 16.95 -2.03
C MET A 100 1.92 16.83 -3.11
N GLN A 101 1.79 15.66 -3.74
CA GLN A 101 0.78 15.43 -4.76
C GLN A 101 -0.63 15.47 -4.17
N THR A 102 -0.86 14.85 -3.01
CA THR A 102 -2.17 14.88 -2.36
C THR A 102 -2.54 16.29 -1.89
N GLU A 103 -1.57 17.11 -1.48
CA GLU A 103 -1.84 18.52 -1.15
C GLU A 103 -2.20 19.32 -2.42
N LYS A 104 -1.53 19.08 -3.55
CA LYS A 104 -1.88 19.67 -4.85
C LYS A 104 -3.30 19.32 -5.27
N ASP A 105 -3.66 18.04 -5.15
CA ASP A 105 -4.98 17.54 -5.50
C ASP A 105 -6.04 18.19 -4.59
N TYR A 106 -5.78 18.29 -3.29
CA TYR A 106 -6.68 18.95 -2.34
C TYR A 106 -6.90 20.43 -2.67
N ILE A 107 -5.83 21.18 -3.00
CA ILE A 107 -5.95 22.58 -3.43
C ILE A 107 -6.80 22.68 -4.71
N SER A 108 -6.60 21.77 -5.67
CA SER A 108 -7.40 21.72 -6.90
C SER A 108 -8.88 21.46 -6.61
N ASP A 109 -9.19 20.58 -5.67
CA ASP A 109 -10.57 20.29 -5.27
C ASP A 109 -11.22 21.51 -4.59
N LEU A 110 -10.47 22.22 -3.74
CA LEU A 110 -10.94 23.45 -3.11
C LEU A 110 -11.18 24.56 -4.14
N ASP A 111 -10.26 24.74 -5.08
CA ASP A 111 -10.39 25.71 -6.16
C ASP A 111 -11.62 25.40 -7.05
N LEU A 112 -11.86 24.13 -7.36
CA LEU A 112 -13.05 23.68 -8.08
C LEU A 112 -14.33 23.98 -7.30
N CYS A 113 -14.36 23.69 -5.98
CA CYS A 113 -15.50 24.02 -5.13
C CYS A 113 -15.78 25.53 -5.15
N ILE A 114 -14.75 26.36 -5.04
CA ILE A 114 -14.88 27.82 -5.04
C ILE A 114 -15.42 28.30 -6.39
N LYS A 115 -14.80 27.88 -7.49
CA LYS A 115 -15.12 28.37 -8.85
C LYS A 115 -16.45 27.87 -9.39
N GLU A 116 -16.75 26.59 -9.19
CA GLU A 116 -17.88 25.94 -9.86
C GLU A 116 -19.13 25.85 -8.96
N VAL A 117 -18.99 26.06 -7.65
CA VAL A 117 -20.11 25.98 -6.71
C VAL A 117 -20.33 27.31 -6.01
N ILE A 118 -19.35 27.80 -5.27
CA ILE A 118 -19.52 28.96 -4.38
C ILE A 118 -19.76 30.24 -5.17
N GLN A 119 -18.89 30.53 -6.14
CA GLN A 119 -18.99 31.74 -6.96
C GLN A 119 -20.32 31.78 -7.74
N PRO A 120 -20.78 30.70 -8.41
CA PRO A 120 -22.09 30.67 -9.04
C PRO A 120 -23.26 30.85 -8.08
N LEU A 121 -23.20 30.30 -6.86
CA LEU A 121 -24.24 30.47 -5.86
C LEU A 121 -24.30 31.91 -5.33
N ARG A 122 -23.15 32.53 -5.04
CA ARG A 122 -23.05 33.96 -4.69
C ARG A 122 -23.63 34.83 -5.81
N ASN A 123 -23.25 34.55 -7.06
CA ASN A 123 -23.72 35.31 -8.22
C ASN A 123 -25.23 35.20 -8.45
N LYS A 124 -25.83 34.03 -8.18
CA LYS A 124 -27.28 33.80 -8.32
C LYS A 124 -28.12 34.51 -7.26
N GLN A 125 -27.54 34.91 -6.13
CA GLN A 125 -28.24 35.62 -5.02
C GLN A 125 -29.58 34.97 -4.65
N ILE A 126 -29.55 33.67 -4.31
CA ILE A 126 -30.75 32.91 -3.96
C ILE A 126 -31.34 33.47 -2.66
N ALA A 127 -32.59 33.92 -2.69
CA ALA A 127 -33.24 34.55 -1.54
C ALA A 127 -33.28 33.59 -0.33
N GLY A 128 -32.81 34.08 0.83
CA GLY A 128 -32.79 33.32 2.07
C GLY A 128 -31.69 32.24 2.15
N PHE A 129 -30.80 32.15 1.16
CA PHE A 129 -29.70 31.21 1.17
C PHE A 129 -28.38 31.89 1.54
N ASP A 130 -27.84 31.53 2.70
CA ASP A 130 -26.54 32.03 3.17
C ASP A 130 -25.40 31.16 2.63
N VAL A 131 -24.80 31.60 1.52
CA VAL A 131 -23.67 30.91 0.89
C VAL A 131 -22.44 30.96 1.80
N ASP A 132 -22.16 32.12 2.39
CA ASP A 132 -20.94 32.33 3.18
C ASP A 132 -21.00 31.58 4.51
N GLY A 133 -22.18 31.44 5.11
CA GLY A 133 -22.39 30.57 6.28
C GLY A 133 -22.25 29.09 5.96
N LEU A 134 -22.71 28.63 4.80
CA LEU A 134 -22.62 27.22 4.40
C LEU A 134 -21.19 26.80 4.09
N PHE A 135 -20.45 27.61 3.32
CA PHE A 135 -19.09 27.29 2.91
C PHE A 135 -18.02 27.84 3.85
N SER A 136 -18.41 28.69 4.80
CA SER A 136 -17.57 29.20 5.88
C SER A 136 -16.24 29.75 5.34
N ASN A 137 -15.13 29.37 5.94
CA ASN A 137 -13.78 29.85 5.64
C ASN A 137 -13.05 29.06 4.55
N ILE A 138 -13.75 28.36 3.65
CA ILE A 138 -13.11 27.51 2.63
C ILE A 138 -12.09 28.25 1.76
N GLU A 139 -12.32 29.53 1.46
CA GLU A 139 -11.36 30.37 0.70
C GLU A 139 -10.08 30.64 1.50
N LEU A 140 -10.17 30.72 2.84
CA LEU A 140 -8.99 30.81 3.71
C LEU A 140 -8.28 29.45 3.82
N VAL A 141 -9.03 28.35 3.89
CA VAL A 141 -8.45 27.00 3.88
C VAL A 141 -7.64 26.77 2.60
N HIS A 142 -8.18 27.14 1.44
CA HIS A 142 -7.47 27.09 0.16
C HIS A 142 -6.14 27.89 0.20
N GLN A 143 -6.16 29.11 0.75
CA GLN A 143 -4.96 29.94 0.89
C GLN A 143 -3.91 29.31 1.81
N VAL A 144 -4.33 28.77 2.95
CA VAL A 144 -3.43 28.11 3.91
C VAL A 144 -2.83 26.84 3.30
N SER A 145 -3.63 26.01 2.62
CA SER A 145 -3.16 24.82 1.91
C SER A 145 -2.17 25.17 0.81
N ALA A 146 -2.43 26.19 -0.01
CA ALA A 146 -1.49 26.67 -1.02
C ALA A 146 -0.16 27.14 -0.39
N LYS A 147 -0.22 27.81 0.76
CA LYS A 147 0.99 28.22 1.48
C LYS A 147 1.74 27.02 2.06
N LEU A 148 1.04 26.03 2.61
CA LEU A 148 1.64 24.79 3.10
C LEU A 148 2.37 24.06 1.97
N LEU A 149 1.72 23.88 0.82
CA LEU A 149 2.35 23.26 -0.35
C LEU A 149 3.62 24.00 -0.78
N SER A 150 3.57 25.33 -0.85
CA SER A 150 4.74 26.15 -1.20
C SER A 150 5.90 25.94 -0.21
N LEU A 151 5.62 25.84 1.08
CA LEU A 151 6.65 25.58 2.10
C LEU A 151 7.20 24.15 2.01
N LEU A 152 6.36 23.17 1.67
CA LEU A 152 6.79 21.78 1.42
C LEU A 152 7.68 21.69 0.17
N GLU A 153 7.34 22.38 -0.91
CA GLU A 153 8.16 22.47 -2.12
C GLU A 153 9.52 23.12 -1.82
N GLU A 154 9.53 24.23 -1.07
CA GLU A 154 10.77 24.89 -0.66
C GLU A 154 11.65 24.00 0.24
N ALA A 155 11.06 23.29 1.20
CA ALA A 155 11.79 22.41 2.11
C ALA A 155 12.33 21.13 1.45
N THR A 156 11.83 20.77 0.27
CA THR A 156 12.25 19.58 -0.50
C THR A 156 13.11 19.90 -1.71
N ALA A 157 13.05 21.13 -2.22
CA ALA A 157 13.85 21.58 -3.35
C ALA A 157 15.35 21.51 -3.01
N ASP A 158 16.11 20.80 -3.83
CA ASP A 158 17.58 20.70 -3.73
C ASP A 158 18.13 20.07 -2.44
N VAL A 159 17.28 19.43 -1.63
CA VAL A 159 17.68 18.74 -0.40
C VAL A 159 17.67 17.23 -0.62
N GLU A 160 18.80 16.57 -0.38
CA GLU A 160 18.86 15.10 -0.42
C GLU A 160 17.87 14.50 0.60
N PRO A 161 17.21 13.36 0.28
CA PRO A 161 16.20 12.74 1.15
C PRO A 161 16.59 12.56 2.63
N PRO A 162 17.85 12.25 3.01
CA PRO A 162 18.25 12.21 4.42
C PRO A 162 18.29 13.58 5.11
N MET A 163 18.49 14.67 4.37
CA MET A 163 18.61 16.03 4.90
C MET A 163 17.28 16.78 4.99
N GLN A 164 16.21 16.27 4.37
CA GLN A 164 14.88 16.86 4.45
C GLN A 164 14.36 16.79 5.89
N ILE A 165 13.95 17.92 6.47
CA ILE A 165 13.35 18.01 7.81
C ILE A 165 11.83 18.11 7.64
N ILE A 166 11.24 17.03 7.12
CA ILE A 166 9.80 16.87 6.96
C ILE A 166 9.43 15.65 7.79
N GLY A 167 8.68 15.90 8.87
CA GLY A 167 8.40 14.94 9.95
C GLY A 167 8.52 15.57 11.31
#